data_AF-A0A5J5TNN1-F1
#
_entry.id   AF-A0A5J5TNN1-F1
#
_cell.length_a   1.000
_cell.length_b   1.000
_cell.length_c   1.000
_cell.angle_alpha   90.00
_cell.angle_beta   90.00
_cell.angle_gamma   90.00
#
_symmetry.space_group_name_H-M   'P 1'
#
loop_
_entity.id
_entity.type
_entity.pdbx_description
1 polymer ?
#
loop_
_entity_poly.entity_id
_entity_poly.type
_entity_poly.pdbx_seq_one_letter_code
_entity_poly.pdbx_strand_id
1 'polypeptide(L)'
;MEDNIWAMLPEDLFNEILARVPPFMIFRLRSVCKRWNSILQDNSFLKFHSEVPSHGPCLLTFWKNSQTPQCSVFSLPLKTWYRIPFNFLPQWAFWLVGSAGGLVCFSGLDGLIFRALVCNPLTQTWRTLPSMNYNQQRQLIMVVDRTDKSFKVIATSDIYGDKSLPTEVYDSKIDKWTVHQIMPAVNLCSSKMAYCDSRLYLETLSPLGLMMYRLDSGYWEHIPAKFPRSLLDGYLVAGTQKHLFLVGRIGLYSTLQSMRIWELDHAKIMWVEISRMPPKYFRALLRLSAERFECFGQDNLICFTSWNQGKGLIYDVEKKVWSWIAGCALQSYNSQVCFYEPRFDASVR
;
A
#
# COMPACT_ATOMS: atom_id res chain seq x y z
N MET A 1 -6.05 -23.85 33.63
CA MET A 1 -6.94 -22.67 33.63
C MET A 1 -8.29 -23.19 34.08
N GLU A 2 -8.89 -22.62 35.12
CA GLU A 2 -10.20 -23.09 35.60
C GLU A 2 -11.25 -22.86 34.50
N ASP A 3 -11.80 -23.95 33.95
CA ASP A 3 -12.74 -23.92 32.82
C ASP A 3 -14.01 -23.11 33.11
N ASN A 4 -14.35 -22.92 34.38
CA ASN A 4 -15.61 -22.31 34.82
C ASN A 4 -15.68 -20.78 34.64
N ILE A 5 -14.56 -20.05 34.71
CA ILE A 5 -14.59 -18.58 34.63
C ILE A 5 -14.84 -18.13 33.17
N TRP A 6 -14.22 -18.83 32.21
CA TRP A 6 -14.40 -18.53 30.78
C TRP A 6 -15.70 -19.08 30.21
N ALA A 7 -16.25 -20.15 30.81
CA ALA A 7 -17.55 -20.70 30.43
C ALA A 7 -18.73 -19.77 30.77
N MET A 8 -18.58 -18.89 31.77
CA MET A 8 -19.61 -17.93 32.16
C MET A 8 -19.53 -16.58 31.43
N LEU A 9 -18.49 -16.35 30.63
CA LEU A 9 -18.38 -15.11 29.86
C LEU A 9 -19.37 -15.15 28.67
N PRO A 10 -20.28 -14.15 28.53
CA PRO A 10 -21.13 -14.01 27.36
C PRO A 10 -20.32 -14.02 26.06
N GLU A 11 -20.86 -14.65 25.01
CA GLU A 11 -20.17 -14.76 23.72
C GLU A 11 -19.86 -13.41 23.08
N ASP A 12 -20.75 -12.43 23.26
CA ASP A 12 -20.57 -11.08 22.75
C ASP A 12 -19.35 -10.39 23.37
N LEU A 13 -19.19 -10.48 24.69
CA LEU A 13 -18.01 -9.93 25.40
C LEU A 13 -16.73 -10.65 24.98
N PHE A 14 -16.81 -11.95 24.75
CA PHE A 14 -15.67 -12.72 24.24
C PHE A 14 -15.23 -12.22 22.85
N ASN A 15 -16.17 -12.03 21.94
CA ASN A 15 -15.91 -11.48 20.60
C ASN A 15 -15.37 -10.04 20.69
N GLU A 16 -15.90 -9.22 21.58
CA GLU A 16 -15.45 -7.84 21.81
C GLU A 16 -14.01 -7.77 22.32
N ILE A 17 -13.61 -8.69 23.20
CA ILE A 17 -12.24 -8.79 23.72
C ILE A 17 -11.31 -9.22 22.59
N LEU A 18 -11.65 -10.29 21.86
CA LEU A 18 -10.79 -10.81 20.81
C LEU A 18 -10.67 -9.87 19.61
N ALA A 19 -11.73 -9.14 19.27
CA ALA A 19 -11.69 -8.11 18.23
C ALA A 19 -10.67 -7.00 18.54
N ARG A 20 -10.30 -6.82 19.82
CA ARG A 20 -9.29 -5.85 20.28
C ARG A 20 -7.90 -6.44 20.51
N VAL A 21 -7.70 -7.73 20.30
CA VAL A 21 -6.38 -8.37 20.37
C VAL A 21 -5.65 -8.17 19.03
N PRO A 22 -4.36 -7.77 19.03
CA PRO A 22 -3.60 -7.66 17.79
C PRO A 22 -3.70 -8.91 16.91
N PRO A 23 -4.00 -8.79 15.60
CA PRO A 23 -4.35 -9.93 14.73
C PRO A 23 -3.32 -11.06 14.74
N PHE A 24 -2.04 -10.71 14.79
CA PHE A 24 -0.95 -11.69 14.81
C PHE A 24 -0.91 -12.57 16.07
N MET A 25 -1.48 -12.10 17.18
CA MET A 25 -1.58 -12.88 18.42
C MET A 25 -2.74 -13.88 18.37
N ILE A 26 -3.79 -13.59 17.61
CA ILE A 26 -4.97 -14.46 17.49
C ILE A 26 -4.59 -15.84 16.92
N PHE A 27 -3.60 -15.92 16.01
CA PHE A 27 -3.11 -17.20 15.51
C PHE A 27 -2.58 -18.13 16.60
N ARG A 28 -1.94 -17.57 17.64
CA ARG A 28 -1.44 -18.37 18.78
C ARG A 28 -2.57 -18.89 19.65
N LEU A 29 -3.68 -18.18 19.68
CA LEU A 29 -4.84 -18.56 20.49
C LEU A 29 -5.59 -19.76 19.89
N ARG A 30 -5.44 -20.01 18.59
CA ARG A 30 -6.02 -21.18 17.91
C ARG A 30 -5.53 -22.52 18.45
N SER A 31 -4.33 -22.57 19.04
CA SER A 31 -3.80 -23.81 19.64
C SER A 31 -4.35 -24.10 21.04
N VAL A 32 -5.12 -23.19 21.63
CA VAL A 32 -5.62 -23.33 23.01
C VAL A 32 -6.80 -24.30 23.07
N CYS A 33 -7.83 -24.14 22.23
CA CYS A 33 -8.93 -25.10 22.13
C CYS A 33 -9.70 -25.01 20.81
N LYS A 34 -10.59 -25.98 20.55
CA LYS A 34 -11.37 -26.08 19.29
C LYS A 34 -12.20 -24.83 19.01
N ARG A 35 -12.81 -24.24 20.05
CA ARG A 35 -13.62 -23.01 19.95
C ARG A 35 -12.80 -21.83 19.44
N TRP A 36 -11.58 -21.66 19.93
CA TRP A 36 -10.69 -20.58 19.49
C TRP A 36 -10.08 -20.85 18.12
N ASN A 37 -9.95 -22.11 17.72
CA ASN A 37 -9.51 -22.44 16.37
C ASN A 37 -10.57 -22.07 15.31
N SER A 38 -11.86 -22.15 15.64
CA SER A 38 -12.96 -21.82 14.72
C SER A 38 -13.33 -20.33 14.69
N ILE A 39 -12.84 -19.50 15.62
CA ILE A 39 -13.30 -18.11 15.76
C ILE A 39 -13.05 -17.23 14.54
N LEU A 40 -11.96 -17.46 13.80
CA LEU A 40 -11.64 -16.68 12.60
C LEU A 40 -12.63 -16.91 11.45
N GLN A 41 -13.47 -17.94 11.56
CA GLN A 41 -14.52 -18.26 10.60
C GLN A 41 -15.91 -17.89 11.14
N ASP A 42 -16.00 -17.42 12.39
CA ASP A 42 -17.27 -17.04 13.00
C ASP A 42 -17.71 -15.65 12.53
N ASN A 43 -18.93 -15.56 12.00
CA ASN A 43 -19.49 -14.32 11.47
C ASN A 43 -19.67 -13.27 12.56
N SER A 44 -19.99 -13.67 13.80
CA SER A 44 -20.14 -12.75 14.92
C SER A 44 -18.80 -12.09 15.23
N PHE A 45 -17.74 -12.88 15.43
CA PHE A 45 -16.39 -12.34 15.60
C PHE A 45 -15.96 -11.41 14.45
N LEU A 46 -16.16 -11.82 13.19
CA LEU A 46 -15.77 -11.00 12.03
C LEU A 46 -16.54 -9.66 11.98
N LYS A 47 -17.81 -9.66 12.40
CA LYS A 47 -18.60 -8.43 12.52
C LYS A 47 -18.01 -7.50 13.57
N PHE A 48 -17.79 -7.97 14.79
CA PHE A 48 -17.15 -7.19 15.86
C PHE A 48 -15.76 -6.68 15.44
N HIS A 49 -14.96 -7.53 14.80
CA HIS A 49 -13.63 -7.15 14.33
C HIS A 49 -13.68 -6.05 13.25
N SER A 50 -14.67 -6.09 12.35
CA SER A 50 -14.84 -5.06 11.32
C SER A 50 -15.18 -3.67 11.90
N GLU A 51 -15.89 -3.64 13.05
CA GLU A 51 -16.32 -2.42 13.73
C GLU A 51 -15.20 -1.79 14.59
N VAL A 52 -14.22 -2.59 15.02
CA VAL A 52 -13.08 -2.10 15.79
C VAL A 52 -12.04 -1.46 14.86
N PRO A 53 -11.45 -0.29 15.21
CA PRO A 53 -10.35 0.30 14.47
C PRO A 53 -9.14 -0.64 14.36
N SER A 54 -8.33 -0.48 13.33
CA SER A 54 -7.11 -1.27 13.22
C SER A 54 -6.15 -1.00 14.40
N HIS A 55 -5.30 -1.99 14.70
CA HIS A 55 -4.31 -1.91 15.78
C HIS A 55 -3.10 -1.02 15.46
N GLY A 56 -3.27 -0.08 14.53
CA GLY A 56 -2.24 0.80 14.03
C GLY A 56 -1.50 0.26 12.80
N PRO A 57 -0.63 1.09 12.23
CA PRO A 57 -0.02 0.85 10.94
C PRO A 57 1.01 -0.29 11.01
N CYS A 58 0.97 -1.16 10.01
CA CYS A 58 1.97 -2.20 9.82
C CYS A 58 2.70 -2.00 8.49
N LEU A 59 3.93 -2.52 8.40
CA LEU A 59 4.68 -2.57 7.15
C LEU A 59 4.77 -4.01 6.69
N LEU A 60 4.25 -4.29 5.50
CA LEU A 60 4.41 -5.59 4.86
C LEU A 60 5.63 -5.54 3.94
N THR A 61 6.58 -6.43 4.19
CA THR A 61 7.75 -6.62 3.35
C THR A 61 7.61 -7.94 2.61
N PHE A 62 7.67 -7.89 1.28
CA PHE A 62 7.64 -9.04 0.42
C PHE A 62 8.98 -9.19 -0.31
N TRP A 63 9.57 -10.37 -0.16
CA TRP A 63 10.77 -10.78 -0.86
C TRP A 63 10.53 -12.11 -1.55
N LYS A 64 11.03 -12.28 -2.77
CA LYS A 64 11.03 -13.57 -3.42
C LYS A 64 12.43 -13.91 -3.90
N ASN A 65 13.05 -14.92 -3.27
CA ASN A 65 14.22 -15.58 -3.83
C ASN A 65 13.78 -16.81 -4.64
N SER A 66 14.68 -17.36 -5.45
CA SER A 66 14.45 -18.49 -6.36
C SER A 66 13.80 -19.76 -5.76
N GLN A 67 13.68 -19.88 -4.43
CA GLN A 67 13.16 -21.08 -3.76
C GLN A 67 11.90 -20.85 -2.91
N THR A 68 11.70 -19.69 -2.27
CA THR A 68 10.47 -19.42 -1.48
C THR A 68 10.15 -17.92 -1.39
N PRO A 69 8.88 -17.53 -1.52
CA PRO A 69 8.44 -16.18 -1.15
C PRO A 69 8.49 -16.02 0.37
N GLN A 70 9.17 -14.98 0.84
CA GLN A 70 9.20 -14.59 2.25
C GLN A 70 8.39 -13.32 2.43
N CYS A 71 7.43 -13.38 3.35
CA CYS A 71 6.66 -12.22 3.78
C CYS A 71 6.81 -12.03 5.28
N SER A 72 7.14 -10.80 5.66
CA SER A 72 7.16 -10.37 7.05
C SER A 72 6.30 -9.13 7.20
N VAL A 73 5.65 -9.00 8.35
CA VAL A 73 4.89 -7.81 8.72
C VAL A 73 5.48 -7.23 10.00
N PHE A 74 5.87 -5.97 9.95
CA PHE A 74 6.30 -5.21 11.11
C PHE A 74 5.14 -4.40 11.68
N SER A 75 4.78 -4.64 12.93
CA SER A 75 3.82 -3.79 13.64
C SER A 75 4.54 -2.59 14.22
N LEU A 76 4.18 -1.37 13.78
CA LEU A 76 4.80 -0.15 14.32
C LEU A 76 4.49 0.07 15.80
N PRO A 77 3.25 -0.14 16.29
CA PRO A 77 2.92 0.03 17.71
C PRO A 77 3.61 -0.99 18.61
N LEU A 78 3.65 -2.26 18.19
CA LEU A 78 4.25 -3.33 18.98
C LEU A 78 5.76 -3.42 18.81
N LYS A 79 6.32 -2.80 17.76
CA LYS A 79 7.74 -2.87 17.37
C LYS A 79 8.23 -4.31 17.19
N THR A 80 7.36 -5.18 16.67
CA THR A 80 7.61 -6.60 16.50
C THR A 80 7.41 -7.03 15.05
N TRP A 81 8.23 -7.98 14.62
CA TRP A 81 8.12 -8.64 13.33
C TRP A 81 7.33 -9.93 13.44
N TYR A 82 6.41 -10.14 12.51
CA TYR A 82 5.63 -11.35 12.36
C TYR A 82 5.90 -11.94 10.98
N ARG A 83 6.22 -13.23 10.91
CA ARG A 83 6.38 -13.94 9.63
C ARG A 83 5.04 -14.51 9.19
N ILE A 84 4.68 -14.29 7.92
CA ILE A 84 3.51 -14.89 7.31
C ILE A 84 3.99 -15.83 6.21
N PRO A 85 3.62 -17.12 6.24
CA PRO A 85 3.97 -18.04 5.17
C PRO A 85 3.20 -17.66 3.91
N PHE A 86 3.91 -17.41 2.80
CA PHE A 86 3.32 -17.06 1.49
C PHE A 86 3.39 -18.22 0.49
N ASN A 87 3.56 -19.44 1.00
CA ASN A 87 3.56 -20.68 0.22
C ASN A 87 2.20 -21.00 -0.41
N PHE A 88 1.12 -20.32 0.01
CA PHE A 88 -0.21 -20.46 -0.55
C PHE A 88 -0.39 -19.70 -1.88
N LEU A 89 0.49 -18.75 -2.20
CA LEU A 89 0.42 -17.99 -3.45
C LEU A 89 1.08 -18.74 -4.62
N PRO A 90 0.60 -18.52 -5.86
CA PRO A 90 1.20 -19.12 -7.03
C PRO A 90 2.61 -18.58 -7.30
N GLN A 91 3.47 -19.42 -7.91
CA GLN A 91 4.85 -19.06 -8.23
C GLN A 91 5.00 -17.93 -9.25
N TRP A 92 3.98 -17.61 -10.03
CA TRP A 92 4.04 -16.45 -10.93
C TRP A 92 3.78 -15.12 -10.21
N ALA A 93 3.26 -15.10 -8.98
CA ALA A 93 3.01 -13.85 -8.25
C ALA A 93 4.29 -13.37 -7.57
N PHE A 94 4.86 -12.27 -8.05
CA PHE A 94 6.13 -11.76 -7.50
C PHE A 94 6.25 -10.23 -7.45
N TRP A 95 5.37 -9.47 -8.10
CA TRP A 95 5.30 -8.03 -7.95
C TRP A 95 4.21 -7.65 -6.95
N LEU A 96 4.60 -6.98 -5.86
CA LEU A 96 3.69 -6.39 -4.90
C LEU A 96 3.13 -5.10 -5.49
N VAL A 97 1.82 -5.07 -5.69
CA VAL A 97 1.13 -3.89 -6.23
C VAL A 97 0.82 -2.90 -5.11
N GLY A 98 0.36 -3.40 -3.96
CA GLY A 98 -0.02 -2.60 -2.81
C GLY A 98 -1.01 -3.32 -1.91
N SER A 99 -1.45 -2.65 -0.85
CA SER A 99 -2.45 -3.15 0.07
C SER A 99 -3.54 -2.10 0.33
N ALA A 100 -4.74 -2.58 0.63
CA ALA A 100 -5.87 -1.74 1.00
C ALA A 100 -6.88 -2.59 1.78
N GLY A 101 -7.44 -2.05 2.87
CA GLY A 101 -8.52 -2.70 3.64
C GLY A 101 -8.21 -4.14 4.11
N GLY A 102 -6.94 -4.45 4.38
CA GLY A 102 -6.47 -5.78 4.77
C GLY A 102 -6.33 -6.82 3.66
N LEU A 103 -6.57 -6.42 2.42
CA LEU A 103 -6.20 -7.17 1.23
C LEU A 103 -4.84 -6.72 0.72
N VAL A 104 -4.14 -7.62 0.02
CA VAL A 104 -2.88 -7.35 -0.66
C VAL A 104 -3.00 -7.79 -2.12
N CYS A 105 -2.61 -6.91 -3.03
CA CYS A 105 -2.62 -7.18 -4.47
C CYS A 105 -1.22 -7.54 -4.94
N PHE A 106 -1.13 -8.61 -5.74
CA PHE A 106 0.07 -9.01 -6.44
C PHE A 106 -0.16 -9.07 -7.94
N SER A 107 0.90 -8.91 -8.71
CA SER A 107 0.91 -9.16 -10.15
C SER A 107 2.11 -10.00 -10.54
N GLY A 108 2.09 -10.51 -11.77
CA GLY A 108 3.12 -11.41 -12.26
C GLY A 108 2.88 -11.93 -13.66
N LEU A 109 3.82 -12.74 -14.14
CA LEU A 109 3.76 -13.41 -15.43
C LEU A 109 3.60 -14.92 -15.23
N ASP A 110 2.46 -15.45 -15.67
CA ASP A 110 2.17 -16.87 -15.76
C ASP A 110 2.47 -17.34 -17.19
N GLY A 111 3.70 -17.81 -17.41
CA GLY A 111 4.25 -17.98 -18.77
C GLY A 111 4.40 -16.62 -19.46
N LEU A 112 3.62 -16.39 -20.52
CA LEU A 112 3.58 -15.12 -21.25
C LEU A 112 2.39 -14.22 -20.85
N ILE A 113 1.52 -14.71 -19.95
CA ILE A 113 0.27 -14.05 -19.61
C ILE A 113 0.49 -13.22 -18.34
N PHE A 114 0.29 -11.90 -18.46
CA PHE A 114 0.23 -11.03 -17.28
C PHE A 114 -1.05 -11.31 -16.50
N ARG A 115 -0.91 -11.46 -15.18
CA ARG A 115 -2.01 -11.75 -14.25
C ARG A 115 -1.88 -10.90 -13.01
N ALA A 116 -3.03 -10.60 -12.40
CA ALA A 116 -3.13 -10.00 -11.09
C ALA A 116 -3.90 -10.95 -10.15
N LEU A 117 -3.56 -10.92 -8.87
CA LEU A 117 -4.30 -11.61 -7.81
C LEU A 117 -4.47 -10.70 -6.61
N VAL A 118 -5.50 -10.98 -5.83
CA VAL A 118 -5.71 -10.35 -4.53
C VAL A 118 -5.79 -11.45 -3.48
N CYS A 119 -5.08 -11.23 -2.37
CA CYS A 119 -5.05 -12.17 -1.25
C CYS A 119 -5.32 -11.47 0.08
N ASN A 120 -5.81 -12.25 1.04
CA ASN A 120 -5.77 -11.89 2.46
C ASN A 120 -4.66 -12.73 3.12
N PRO A 121 -3.52 -12.11 3.49
CA PRO A 121 -2.40 -12.81 4.12
C PRO A 121 -2.74 -13.52 5.44
N LEU A 122 -3.74 -13.03 6.18
CA LEU A 122 -4.11 -13.59 7.47
C LEU A 122 -4.96 -14.85 7.32
N THR A 123 -5.92 -14.83 6.40
CA THR A 123 -6.79 -15.99 6.15
C THR A 123 -6.18 -16.98 5.15
N GLN A 124 -5.05 -16.61 4.52
CA GLN A 124 -4.38 -17.38 3.46
C GLN A 124 -5.29 -17.71 2.28
N THR A 125 -6.28 -16.85 2.05
CA THR A 125 -7.19 -16.95 0.90
C THR A 125 -6.72 -16.00 -0.18
N TRP A 126 -6.91 -16.39 -1.44
CA TRP A 126 -6.57 -15.57 -2.58
C TRP A 126 -7.47 -15.88 -3.77
N ARG A 127 -7.57 -14.93 -4.70
CA ARG A 127 -8.18 -15.13 -6.00
C ARG A 127 -7.35 -14.49 -7.11
N THR A 128 -7.30 -15.15 -8.26
CA THR A 128 -6.78 -14.54 -9.50
C THR A 128 -7.88 -13.70 -10.11
N LEU A 129 -7.52 -12.49 -10.55
CA LEU A 129 -8.45 -11.62 -11.28
C LEU A 129 -8.60 -12.13 -12.72
N PRO A 130 -9.77 -11.92 -13.36
CA PRO A 130 -9.94 -12.24 -14.78
C PRO A 130 -8.92 -11.48 -15.63
N SER A 131 -8.68 -11.96 -16.85
CA SER A 131 -7.80 -11.26 -17.78
C SER A 131 -8.38 -9.89 -18.13
N MET A 132 -7.50 -8.87 -18.17
CA MET A 132 -7.83 -7.55 -18.69
C MET A 132 -8.18 -7.62 -20.18
N ASN A 133 -8.95 -6.65 -20.66
CA ASN A 133 -9.29 -6.55 -22.09
C ASN A 133 -8.03 -6.34 -22.92
N TYR A 134 -7.10 -5.52 -22.41
CA TYR A 134 -5.79 -5.32 -23.01
C TYR A 134 -4.72 -5.95 -22.12
N ASN A 135 -4.60 -7.27 -22.18
CA ASN A 135 -3.72 -8.03 -21.29
C ASN A 135 -2.22 -7.87 -21.62
N GLN A 136 -1.61 -6.87 -21.02
CA GLN A 136 -0.17 -6.64 -21.02
C GLN A 136 0.22 -6.16 -19.62
N GLN A 137 1.52 -5.98 -19.37
CA GLN A 137 1.99 -5.48 -18.08
C GLN A 137 1.52 -4.03 -17.86
N ARG A 138 0.87 -3.77 -16.72
CA ARG A 138 0.26 -2.48 -16.39
C ARG A 138 0.73 -2.01 -15.02
N GLN A 139 0.73 -0.69 -14.84
CA GLN A 139 0.71 -0.11 -13.51
C GLN A 139 -0.66 -0.36 -12.88
N LEU A 140 -0.66 -0.94 -11.68
CA LEU A 140 -1.87 -1.31 -10.96
C LEU A 140 -1.92 -0.57 -9.62
N ILE A 141 -3.13 -0.25 -9.18
CA ILE A 141 -3.39 0.19 -7.80
C ILE A 141 -4.69 -0.47 -7.32
N MET A 142 -4.70 -0.91 -6.06
CA MET A 142 -5.88 -1.50 -5.44
C MET A 142 -6.52 -0.51 -4.49
N VAL A 143 -7.85 -0.45 -4.52
CA VAL A 143 -8.65 0.39 -3.64
C VAL A 143 -9.77 -0.45 -3.04
N VAL A 144 -10.08 -0.21 -1.77
CA VAL A 144 -11.15 -0.93 -1.05
C VAL A 144 -12.22 0.05 -0.64
N ASP A 145 -13.45 -0.27 -0.97
CA ASP A 145 -14.63 0.34 -0.38
C ASP A 145 -15.01 -0.43 0.89
N ARG A 146 -14.78 0.21 2.05
CA ARG A 146 -15.10 -0.37 3.35
C ARG A 146 -16.60 -0.49 3.59
N THR A 147 -17.41 0.39 3.02
CA THR A 147 -18.86 0.39 3.21
C THR A 147 -19.50 -0.79 2.51
N ASP A 148 -19.07 -1.01 1.27
CA ASP A 148 -19.56 -2.07 0.40
C ASP A 148 -18.82 -3.41 0.57
N LYS A 149 -17.79 -3.45 1.43
CA LYS A 149 -16.86 -4.58 1.59
C LYS A 149 -16.38 -5.13 0.25
N SER A 150 -16.10 -4.23 -0.68
CA SER A 150 -15.74 -4.53 -2.06
C SER A 150 -14.43 -3.85 -2.41
N PHE A 151 -13.77 -4.32 -3.47
CA PHE A 151 -12.51 -3.74 -3.90
C PHE A 151 -12.48 -3.57 -5.41
N LYS A 152 -11.72 -2.58 -5.83
CA LYS A 152 -11.45 -2.31 -7.23
C LYS A 152 -9.95 -2.34 -7.46
N VAL A 153 -9.56 -2.78 -8.65
CA VAL A 153 -8.17 -2.70 -9.11
C VAL A 153 -8.15 -1.86 -10.37
N ILE A 154 -7.38 -0.78 -10.34
CA ILE A 154 -7.29 0.16 -11.45
C ILE A 154 -5.98 -0.12 -12.18
N ALA A 155 -6.08 -0.41 -13.47
CA ALA A 155 -4.97 -0.57 -14.39
C ALA A 155 -4.87 0.67 -15.28
N THR A 156 -3.74 1.36 -15.26
CA THR A 156 -3.56 2.64 -15.97
C THR A 156 -2.73 2.48 -17.23
N SER A 157 -1.42 2.75 -17.16
CA SER A 157 -0.53 2.71 -18.32
C SER A 157 0.28 1.42 -18.39
N ASP A 158 0.82 1.13 -19.57
CA ASP A 158 1.90 0.16 -19.71
C ASP A 158 3.12 0.62 -18.90
N ILE A 159 3.88 -0.33 -18.36
CA ILE A 159 5.15 -0.06 -17.66
C ILE A 159 6.28 0.13 -18.67
N TYR A 160 6.22 -0.54 -19.82
CA TYR A 160 7.32 -0.59 -20.80
C TYR A 160 6.90 -0.26 -22.24
N GLY A 161 5.59 -0.17 -22.51
CA GLY A 161 5.05 0.06 -23.84
C GLY A 161 4.85 1.53 -24.19
N ASP A 162 5.15 1.90 -25.43
CA ASP A 162 4.91 3.24 -26.00
C ASP A 162 3.44 3.53 -26.33
N LYS A 163 2.54 2.55 -26.12
CA LYS A 163 1.13 2.67 -26.48
C LYS A 163 0.31 3.20 -25.30
N SER A 164 -0.46 4.26 -25.51
CA SER A 164 -1.49 4.68 -24.57
C SER A 164 -2.60 3.64 -24.54
N LEU A 165 -2.86 3.08 -23.38
CA LEU A 165 -3.91 2.10 -23.18
C LEU A 165 -5.05 2.70 -22.38
N PRO A 166 -6.28 2.22 -22.59
CA PRO A 166 -7.39 2.67 -21.78
C PRO A 166 -7.15 2.27 -20.34
N THR A 167 -7.60 3.14 -19.43
CA THR A 167 -7.68 2.77 -18.03
C THR A 167 -8.71 1.66 -17.89
N GLU A 168 -8.35 0.56 -17.24
CA GLU A 168 -9.30 -0.51 -16.95
C GLU A 168 -9.54 -0.58 -15.44
N VAL A 169 -10.79 -0.75 -15.03
CA VAL A 169 -11.18 -0.89 -13.63
C VAL A 169 -11.83 -2.24 -13.44
N TYR A 170 -11.20 -3.09 -12.63
CA TYR A 170 -11.80 -4.29 -12.11
C TYR A 170 -12.71 -3.94 -10.94
N ASP A 171 -13.92 -4.50 -10.92
CA ASP A 171 -14.83 -4.40 -9.80
C ASP A 171 -15.15 -5.79 -9.25
N SER A 172 -14.86 -5.98 -7.95
CA SER A 172 -15.06 -7.25 -7.25
C SER A 172 -16.51 -7.72 -7.22
N LYS A 173 -17.49 -6.80 -7.25
CA LYS A 173 -18.92 -7.15 -7.14
C LYS A 173 -19.44 -7.86 -8.38
N ILE A 174 -18.95 -7.45 -9.55
CA ILE A 174 -19.36 -8.00 -10.85
C ILE A 174 -18.32 -8.97 -11.44
N ASP A 175 -17.15 -9.06 -10.81
CA ASP A 175 -16.01 -9.88 -11.22
C ASP A 175 -15.59 -9.62 -12.67
N LYS A 176 -15.52 -8.35 -13.08
CA LYS A 176 -15.22 -7.95 -14.46
C LYS A 176 -14.38 -6.68 -14.54
N TRP A 177 -13.60 -6.61 -15.61
CA TRP A 177 -12.89 -5.39 -16.02
C TRP A 177 -13.79 -4.52 -16.89
N THR A 178 -13.83 -3.24 -16.58
CA THR A 178 -14.53 -2.20 -17.35
C THR A 178 -13.51 -1.25 -17.97
N VAL A 179 -13.72 -0.89 -19.23
CA VAL A 179 -12.81 -0.01 -19.98
C VAL A 179 -13.28 1.43 -19.79
N HIS A 180 -12.40 2.26 -19.26
CA HIS A 180 -12.60 3.69 -19.02
C HIS A 180 -11.74 4.50 -20.00
N GLN A 181 -11.68 5.82 -19.80
CA GLN A 181 -10.97 6.72 -20.71
C GLN A 181 -9.48 6.37 -20.82
N ILE A 182 -8.94 6.49 -22.04
CA ILE A 182 -7.50 6.50 -22.30
C ILE A 182 -6.92 7.80 -21.73
N MET A 183 -5.88 7.68 -20.90
CA MET A 183 -5.14 8.85 -20.44
C MET A 183 -4.58 9.60 -21.66
N PRO A 184 -4.80 10.93 -21.78
CA PRO A 184 -4.38 11.70 -22.95
C PRO A 184 -2.89 11.46 -23.30
N ALA A 185 -2.65 11.04 -24.56
CA ALA A 185 -1.50 10.29 -25.06
C ALA A 185 -0.11 10.99 -25.05
N VAL A 186 0.00 12.19 -24.46
CA VAL A 186 1.25 12.98 -24.50
C VAL A 186 2.14 12.71 -23.29
N ASN A 187 1.69 11.91 -22.32
CA ASN A 187 2.28 11.86 -20.99
C ASN A 187 2.96 10.52 -20.71
N LEU A 188 4.29 10.53 -20.65
CA LEU A 188 5.08 9.42 -20.10
C LEU A 188 4.90 9.44 -18.57
N CYS A 189 4.36 8.41 -17.93
CA CYS A 189 4.00 8.48 -16.50
C CYS A 189 5.03 7.80 -15.59
N SER A 190 5.19 8.39 -14.41
CA SER A 190 5.91 7.77 -13.29
C SER A 190 5.15 6.54 -12.80
N SER A 191 5.84 5.54 -12.24
CA SER A 191 5.23 4.37 -11.60
C SER A 191 4.55 4.67 -10.26
N LYS A 192 4.58 5.94 -9.83
CA LYS A 192 4.26 6.37 -8.48
C LYS A 192 2.87 7.00 -8.47
N MET A 193 1.91 6.18 -8.05
CA MET A 193 0.50 6.54 -7.97
C MET A 193 0.09 6.86 -6.54
N ALA A 194 -0.82 7.82 -6.39
CA ALA A 194 -1.48 8.09 -5.12
C ALA A 194 -3.00 8.09 -5.32
N TYR A 195 -3.73 7.35 -4.49
CA TYR A 195 -5.19 7.35 -4.52
C TYR A 195 -5.76 7.89 -3.21
N CYS A 196 -6.56 8.96 -3.31
CA CYS A 196 -7.28 9.52 -2.17
C CYS A 196 -8.58 10.18 -2.64
N ASP A 197 -9.64 10.13 -1.83
CA ASP A 197 -10.95 10.74 -2.12
C ASP A 197 -11.53 10.41 -3.51
N SER A 198 -11.60 9.12 -3.88
CA SER A 198 -12.07 8.64 -5.20
C SER A 198 -11.29 9.17 -6.41
N ARG A 199 -10.07 9.68 -6.18
CA ARG A 199 -9.21 10.25 -7.21
C ARG A 199 -7.85 9.56 -7.20
N LEU A 200 -7.43 9.12 -8.37
CA LEU A 200 -6.10 8.59 -8.62
C LEU A 200 -5.23 9.69 -9.23
N TYR A 201 -4.06 9.95 -8.64
CA TYR A 201 -3.10 10.94 -9.10
C TYR A 201 -1.85 10.26 -9.64
N LEU A 202 -1.35 10.78 -10.77
CA LEU A 202 -0.14 10.34 -11.44
C LEU A 202 0.73 11.54 -11.82
N GLU A 203 2.02 11.38 -11.62
CA GLU A 203 3.03 12.29 -12.14
C GLU A 203 3.35 11.94 -13.60
N THR A 204 3.27 12.93 -14.47
CA THR A 204 3.73 12.84 -15.85
C THR A 204 5.17 13.34 -15.93
N LEU A 205 6.02 12.68 -16.68
CA LEU A 205 7.46 12.97 -16.82
C LEU A 205 7.76 13.86 -18.02
N SER A 206 6.93 13.81 -19.05
CA SER A 206 7.10 14.60 -20.28
C SER A 206 5.74 14.85 -20.91
N PRO A 207 5.22 16.10 -20.88
CA PRO A 207 5.66 17.21 -20.01
C PRO A 207 5.48 16.89 -18.52
N LEU A 208 6.29 17.51 -17.66
CA LEU A 208 6.16 17.35 -16.20
C LEU A 208 4.85 17.97 -15.70
N GLY A 209 4.00 17.18 -15.06
CA GLY A 209 2.63 17.57 -14.72
C GLY A 209 1.92 16.58 -13.80
N LEU A 210 0.72 16.95 -13.36
CA LEU A 210 -0.10 16.15 -12.47
C LEU A 210 -1.39 15.77 -13.19
N MET A 211 -1.58 14.49 -13.43
CA MET A 211 -2.82 13.94 -13.96
C MET A 211 -3.65 13.38 -12.82
N MET A 212 -4.95 13.58 -12.92
CA MET A 212 -5.92 13.03 -11.97
C MET A 212 -7.00 12.28 -12.71
N TYR A 213 -7.32 11.09 -12.22
CA TYR A 213 -8.40 10.25 -12.71
C TYR A 213 -9.48 10.14 -11.66
N ARG A 214 -10.72 10.45 -12.05
CA ARG A 214 -11.90 10.29 -11.21
C ARG A 214 -12.47 8.89 -11.41
N LEU A 215 -12.46 8.09 -10.35
CA LEU A 215 -12.94 6.71 -10.42
C LEU A 215 -14.45 6.65 -10.76
N ASP A 216 -15.24 7.57 -10.19
CA ASP A 216 -16.70 7.57 -10.34
C ASP A 216 -17.16 7.90 -11.76
N SER A 217 -16.47 8.83 -12.42
CA SER A 217 -16.82 9.28 -13.78
C SER A 217 -15.99 8.61 -14.87
N GLY A 218 -14.86 7.99 -14.52
CA GLY A 218 -13.97 7.33 -15.45
C GLY A 218 -13.19 8.26 -16.37
N TYR A 219 -13.00 9.51 -15.97
CA TYR A 219 -12.33 10.55 -16.77
C TYR A 219 -11.01 11.00 -16.17
N TRP A 220 -10.08 11.34 -17.06
CA TRP A 220 -8.80 11.98 -16.76
C TRP A 220 -8.90 13.49 -16.91
N GLU A 221 -8.33 14.22 -15.96
CA GLU A 221 -8.14 15.66 -16.00
C GLU A 221 -6.68 16.01 -15.67
N HIS A 222 -6.20 17.10 -16.26
CA HIS A 222 -4.88 17.65 -15.94
C HIS A 222 -5.03 18.71 -14.85
N ILE A 223 -4.27 18.58 -13.78
CA ILE A 223 -4.20 19.58 -12.71
C ILE A 223 -3.02 20.51 -13.00
N PRO A 224 -3.25 21.82 -13.19
CA PRO A 224 -2.19 22.78 -13.53
C PRO A 224 -1.29 23.16 -12.34
N ALA A 225 -0.99 22.22 -11.44
CA ALA A 225 -0.08 22.40 -10.32
C ALA A 225 1.38 22.26 -10.78
N LYS A 226 2.12 23.37 -10.81
CA LYS A 226 3.52 23.39 -11.22
C LYS A 226 4.40 22.70 -10.20
N PHE A 227 5.07 21.63 -10.60
CA PHE A 227 6.01 20.91 -9.73
C PHE A 227 7.16 21.81 -9.25
N PRO A 228 7.71 21.56 -8.05
CA PRO A 228 8.88 22.27 -7.54
C PRO A 228 10.04 22.23 -8.54
N ARG A 229 10.76 23.35 -8.69
CA ARG A 229 11.93 23.43 -9.57
C ARG A 229 13.04 22.49 -9.08
N SER A 230 13.73 21.86 -10.02
CA SER A 230 14.86 20.95 -9.76
C SER A 230 14.50 19.72 -8.92
N LEU A 231 13.25 19.25 -9.02
CA LEU A 231 12.81 17.97 -8.50
C LEU A 231 13.43 16.83 -9.32
N LEU A 232 13.95 15.81 -8.64
CA LEU A 232 14.58 14.65 -9.27
C LEU A 232 13.75 13.38 -9.15
N ASP A 233 13.49 12.98 -7.91
CA ASP A 233 12.78 11.75 -7.58
C ASP A 233 11.49 12.12 -6.86
N GLY A 234 10.48 12.57 -7.62
CA GLY A 234 9.13 12.82 -7.11
C GLY A 234 8.42 11.53 -6.74
N TYR A 235 7.72 11.52 -5.61
CA TYR A 235 6.82 10.48 -5.15
C TYR A 235 5.51 11.12 -4.72
N LEU A 236 4.41 10.71 -5.35
CA LEU A 236 3.08 11.07 -4.88
C LEU A 236 2.69 10.12 -3.75
N VAL A 237 2.17 10.69 -2.68
CA VAL A 237 1.76 9.95 -1.49
C VAL A 237 0.37 10.43 -1.09
N ALA A 238 -0.57 9.48 -1.02
CA ALA A 238 -1.93 9.74 -0.55
C ALA A 238 -1.93 9.91 0.97
N GLY A 239 -2.59 10.97 1.44
CA GLY A 239 -2.91 11.20 2.84
C GLY A 239 -4.34 10.78 3.19
N THR A 240 -4.76 11.11 4.40
CA THR A 240 -6.17 11.00 4.78
C THR A 240 -7.06 11.91 3.92
N GLN A 241 -8.28 11.46 3.61
CA GLN A 241 -9.27 12.25 2.86
C GLN A 241 -8.72 12.78 1.52
N LYS A 242 -8.57 14.11 1.38
CA LYS A 242 -8.13 14.82 0.18
C LYS A 242 -6.65 15.20 0.21
N HIS A 243 -5.93 14.87 1.28
CA HIS A 243 -4.53 15.25 1.39
C HIS A 243 -3.71 14.48 0.36
N LEU A 244 -2.95 15.22 -0.45
CA LEU A 244 -2.01 14.67 -1.42
C LEU A 244 -0.66 15.31 -1.17
N PHE A 245 0.33 14.45 -0.92
CA PHE A 245 1.69 14.87 -0.68
C PHE A 245 2.56 14.56 -1.89
N LEU A 246 3.48 15.47 -2.19
CA LEU A 246 4.61 15.23 -3.06
C LEU A 246 5.85 15.14 -2.17
N VAL A 247 6.60 14.07 -2.32
CA VAL A 247 7.87 13.87 -1.63
C VAL A 247 8.95 13.81 -2.68
N GLY A 248 10.04 14.55 -2.51
CA GLY A 248 11.12 14.39 -3.46
C GLY A 248 12.40 15.11 -3.12
N ARG A 249 13.43 14.68 -3.85
CA ARG A 249 14.79 15.21 -3.74
C ARG A 249 14.92 16.46 -4.59
N ILE A 250 15.49 17.51 -3.99
CA ILE A 250 15.90 18.74 -4.68
C ILE A 250 17.42 18.89 -4.61
N GLY A 251 17.99 19.46 -5.67
CA GLY A 251 19.39 19.90 -5.70
C GLY A 251 20.24 19.11 -6.69
N LEU A 252 19.79 18.99 -7.94
CA LEU A 252 20.57 18.42 -9.02
C LEU A 252 21.92 19.17 -9.15
N TYR A 253 23.03 18.42 -9.13
CA TYR A 253 24.40 18.93 -9.18
C TYR A 253 24.81 19.91 -8.06
N SER A 254 24.04 20.00 -6.98
CA SER A 254 24.39 20.78 -5.79
C SER A 254 24.95 19.88 -4.69
N THR A 255 25.92 20.39 -3.93
CA THR A 255 26.37 19.76 -2.67
C THR A 255 25.31 19.84 -1.56
N LEU A 256 24.26 20.64 -1.75
CA LEU A 256 23.16 20.88 -0.81
C LEU A 256 21.87 20.15 -1.22
N GLN A 257 21.96 18.84 -1.42
CA GLN A 257 20.76 18.04 -1.64
C GLN A 257 19.87 18.00 -0.38
N SER A 258 18.55 18.03 -0.60
CA SER A 258 17.57 17.93 0.48
C SER A 258 16.37 17.12 0.01
N MET A 259 15.82 16.31 0.93
CA MET A 259 14.51 15.69 0.74
C MET A 259 13.45 16.61 1.34
N ARG A 260 12.41 16.93 0.57
CA ARG A 260 11.32 17.80 1.04
C ARG A 260 9.97 17.17 0.76
N ILE A 261 8.99 17.67 1.50
CA ILE A 261 7.61 17.22 1.47
C ILE A 261 6.75 18.46 1.19
N TRP A 262 5.94 18.37 0.15
CA TRP A 262 4.93 19.35 -0.21
C TRP A 262 3.55 18.73 -0.08
N GLU A 263 2.57 19.57 0.20
CA GLU A 263 1.16 19.24 0.18
C GLU A 263 0.48 20.05 -0.92
N LEU A 264 -0.46 19.44 -1.65
CA LEU A 264 -1.22 20.13 -2.67
C LEU A 264 -2.32 20.98 -2.01
N ASP A 265 -2.22 22.31 -2.14
CA ASP A 265 -3.31 23.22 -1.83
C ASP A 265 -4.34 23.15 -2.96
N HIS A 266 -5.46 22.46 -2.73
CA HIS A 266 -6.53 22.29 -3.73
C HIS A 266 -7.24 23.60 -4.10
N ALA A 267 -7.23 24.61 -3.22
CA ALA A 267 -7.89 25.89 -3.50
C ALA A 267 -7.02 26.76 -4.42
N LYS A 268 -5.70 26.76 -4.20
CA LYS A 268 -4.75 27.54 -5.00
C LYS A 268 -4.12 26.75 -6.16
N ILE A 269 -4.31 25.43 -6.19
CA ILE A 269 -3.72 24.50 -7.15
C ILE A 269 -2.19 24.66 -7.18
N MET A 270 -1.57 24.60 -6.00
CA MET A 270 -0.12 24.77 -5.86
C MET A 270 0.46 23.88 -4.77
N TRP A 271 1.71 23.46 -4.96
CA TRP A 271 2.47 22.71 -3.98
C TRP A 271 2.99 23.64 -2.88
N VAL A 272 2.58 23.39 -1.63
CA VAL A 272 3.03 24.12 -0.45
C VAL A 272 3.99 23.24 0.33
N GLU A 273 5.20 23.73 0.59
CA GLU A 273 6.20 22.97 1.33
C GLU A 273 5.83 22.91 2.82
N ILE A 274 5.67 21.70 3.36
CA ILE A 274 5.26 21.49 4.75
C ILE A 274 6.41 21.02 5.65
N SER A 275 7.43 20.37 5.07
CA SER A 275 8.54 19.80 5.85
C SER A 275 9.78 19.56 5.01
N ARG A 276 10.93 19.60 5.67
CA ARG A 276 12.25 19.25 5.12
C ARG A 276 12.87 18.19 5.99
N MET A 277 13.39 17.13 5.37
CA MET A 277 14.14 16.11 6.08
C MET A 277 15.42 16.71 6.66
N PRO A 278 15.64 16.63 7.98
CA PRO A 278 16.87 17.15 8.58
C PRO A 278 18.12 16.46 7.99
N PRO A 279 19.24 17.18 7.78
CA PRO A 279 20.44 16.64 7.12
C PRO A 279 21.00 15.38 7.79
N LYS A 280 20.85 15.24 9.11
CA LYS A 280 21.27 14.05 9.86
C LYS A 280 20.53 12.79 9.41
N TYR A 281 19.23 12.88 9.12
CA TYR A 281 18.44 11.76 8.64
C TYR A 281 18.75 11.49 7.16
N PHE A 282 18.87 12.54 6.35
CA PHE A 282 19.20 12.42 4.94
C PHE A 282 20.50 11.64 4.71
N ARG A 283 21.59 12.02 5.39
CA ARG A 283 22.91 11.34 5.28
C ARG A 283 22.90 9.91 5.82
N ALA A 284 22.06 9.64 6.82
CA ALA A 284 21.96 8.33 7.43
C ALA A 284 21.10 7.35 6.61
N LEU A 285 20.08 7.88 5.91
CA LEU A 285 19.19 7.14 5.02
C LEU A 285 19.83 6.90 3.65
N LEU A 286 20.43 7.95 3.08
CA LEU A 286 21.06 7.95 1.75
C LEU A 286 22.54 8.28 1.93
N ARG A 287 23.39 7.26 1.83
CA ARG A 287 24.84 7.44 1.99
C ARG A 287 25.42 8.17 0.78
N LEU A 288 24.88 7.89 -0.40
CA LEU A 288 25.26 8.54 -1.66
C LEU A 288 24.10 9.41 -2.16
N SER A 289 24.44 10.54 -2.76
CA SER A 289 23.47 11.50 -3.33
C SER A 289 22.58 10.90 -4.43
N ALA A 290 23.10 9.92 -5.18
CA ALA A 290 22.39 9.23 -6.25
C ALA A 290 21.74 7.91 -5.80
N GLU A 291 21.71 7.61 -4.49
CA GLU A 291 21.13 6.37 -3.99
C GLU A 291 19.60 6.36 -4.19
N ARG A 292 19.07 5.23 -4.68
CA ARG A 292 17.62 5.05 -4.85
C ARG A 292 16.95 4.90 -3.48
N PHE A 293 15.78 5.49 -3.36
CA PHE A 293 14.90 5.34 -2.22
C PHE A 293 13.49 5.10 -2.72
N GLU A 294 12.68 4.46 -1.90
CA GLU A 294 11.23 4.37 -2.07
C GLU A 294 10.53 5.23 -1.03
N CYS A 295 9.38 5.76 -1.42
CA CYS A 295 8.51 6.51 -0.56
C CYS A 295 7.08 6.08 -0.78
N PHE A 296 6.38 5.82 0.31
CA PHE A 296 4.97 5.43 0.31
C PHE A 296 4.33 5.94 1.60
N GLY A 297 3.02 6.12 1.60
CA GLY A 297 2.30 6.64 2.76
C GLY A 297 1.01 5.90 3.04
N GLN A 298 0.57 6.03 4.28
CA GLN A 298 -0.76 5.64 4.72
C GLN A 298 -1.20 6.66 5.77
N ASP A 299 -2.41 7.18 5.60
CA ASP A 299 -3.01 8.16 6.49
C ASP A 299 -2.11 9.40 6.67
N ASN A 300 -1.59 9.62 7.88
CA ASN A 300 -0.71 10.76 8.20
C ASN A 300 0.78 10.37 8.25
N LEU A 301 1.13 9.16 7.84
CA LEU A 301 2.49 8.64 7.89
C LEU A 301 3.10 8.53 6.50
N ILE A 302 4.30 9.07 6.35
CA ILE A 302 5.13 8.96 5.15
C ILE A 302 6.37 8.13 5.50
N CYS A 303 6.53 6.99 4.83
CA CYS A 303 7.65 6.09 5.03
C CYS A 303 8.68 6.25 3.91
N PHE A 304 9.95 6.20 4.29
CA PHE A 304 11.10 6.25 3.41
C PHE A 304 11.95 5.01 3.63
N THR A 305 12.24 4.27 2.57
CA THR A 305 13.11 3.09 2.61
C THR A 305 14.29 3.28 1.67
N SER A 306 15.50 3.00 2.17
CA SER A 306 16.69 2.92 1.31
C SER A 306 16.85 1.47 0.82
N TRP A 307 17.06 1.33 -0.48
CA TRP A 307 17.32 0.04 -1.11
C TRP A 307 18.60 -0.62 -0.60
N ASN A 308 19.67 0.16 -0.39
CA ASN A 308 20.98 -0.40 -0.07
C ASN A 308 21.26 -0.50 1.44
N GLN A 309 20.67 0.37 2.26
CA GLN A 309 20.96 0.43 3.69
C GLN A 309 20.03 -0.45 4.54
N GLY A 310 18.88 -0.89 3.99
CA GLY A 310 17.85 -1.58 4.76
C GLY A 310 17.25 -0.72 5.88
N LYS A 311 17.41 0.60 5.81
CA LYS A 311 16.89 1.53 6.83
C LYS A 311 15.54 2.07 6.39
N GLY A 312 14.62 2.12 7.34
CA GLY A 312 13.31 2.74 7.20
C GLY A 312 13.18 3.96 8.10
N LEU A 313 12.70 5.07 7.57
CA LEU A 313 12.42 6.31 8.30
C LEU A 313 10.96 6.69 8.10
N ILE A 314 10.27 7.11 9.15
CA ILE A 314 8.88 7.57 9.08
C ILE A 314 8.82 9.05 9.47
N TYR A 315 8.00 9.79 8.74
CA TYR A 315 7.55 11.13 9.09
C TYR A 315 6.06 11.09 9.42
N ASP A 316 5.71 11.53 10.63
CA ASP A 316 4.33 11.77 11.06
C ASP A 316 3.99 13.23 10.72
N VAL A 317 3.08 13.41 9.75
CA VAL A 317 2.71 14.73 9.20
C VAL A 317 2.01 15.59 10.25
N GLU A 318 1.14 14.99 11.06
CA GLU A 318 0.35 15.67 12.07
C GLU A 318 1.23 16.13 13.24
N LYS A 319 2.08 15.24 13.73
CA LYS A 319 3.01 15.55 14.84
C LYS A 319 4.26 16.30 14.38
N LYS A 320 4.54 16.31 13.07
CA LYS A 320 5.76 16.83 12.45
C LYS A 320 7.04 16.20 12.99
N VAL A 321 6.98 14.90 13.33
CA VAL A 321 8.10 14.16 13.95
C VAL A 321 8.70 13.16 12.96
N TRP A 322 10.03 13.06 12.98
CA TRP A 322 10.80 12.06 12.24
C TRP A 322 11.27 10.95 13.17
N SER A 323 11.03 9.69 12.83
CA SER A 323 11.41 8.54 13.64
C SER A 323 11.95 7.38 12.80
N TRP A 324 13.03 6.74 13.25
CA TRP A 324 13.54 5.53 12.61
C TRP A 324 12.66 4.32 12.92
N ILE A 325 12.49 3.45 11.94
CA ILE A 325 11.86 2.15 12.11
C ILE A 325 12.88 1.21 12.76
N ALA A 326 12.72 0.95 14.05
CA ALA A 326 13.59 0.04 14.80
C ALA A 326 13.50 -1.39 14.22
N GLY A 327 14.64 -2.07 14.06
CA GLY A 327 14.70 -3.46 13.59
C GLY A 327 14.54 -3.67 12.07
N CYS A 328 14.61 -2.61 11.26
CA CYS A 328 14.45 -2.70 9.80
C CYS A 328 15.69 -3.21 9.04
N ALA A 329 16.89 -3.10 9.64
CA ALA A 329 18.19 -3.14 8.95
C ALA A 329 18.52 -4.39 8.10
N LEU A 330 17.84 -5.52 8.31
CA LEU A 330 18.22 -6.82 7.70
C LEU A 330 17.17 -7.43 6.77
N GLN A 331 15.92 -6.95 6.75
CA GLN A 331 14.83 -7.60 5.98
C GLN A 331 14.29 -6.76 4.81
N SER A 332 14.70 -5.50 4.68
CA SER A 332 14.22 -4.56 3.66
C SER A 332 15.18 -4.39 2.47
N TYR A 333 16.41 -4.92 2.54
CA TYR A 333 17.34 -4.88 1.41
C TYR A 333 16.71 -5.58 0.21
N ASN A 334 16.57 -4.88 -0.93
CA ASN A 334 15.95 -5.35 -2.19
C ASN A 334 14.49 -5.90 -2.05
N SER A 335 13.80 -5.65 -0.93
CA SER A 335 12.43 -6.12 -0.66
C SER A 335 11.41 -5.10 -1.13
N GLN A 336 10.26 -5.55 -1.63
CA GLN A 336 9.12 -4.68 -1.89
C GLN A 336 8.39 -4.40 -0.59
N VAL A 337 8.04 -3.14 -0.33
CA VAL A 337 7.40 -2.73 0.94
C VAL A 337 6.16 -1.90 0.68
N CYS A 338 5.11 -2.15 1.46
CA CYS A 338 3.95 -1.26 1.52
C CYS A 338 3.43 -1.18 2.96
N PHE A 339 2.61 -0.17 3.25
CA PHE A 339 1.80 -0.22 4.45
C PHE A 339 0.74 -1.32 4.32
N TYR A 340 0.37 -1.91 5.46
CA TYR A 340 -0.60 -2.98 5.56
C TYR A 340 -1.45 -2.83 6.82
N GLU A 341 -2.75 -3.05 6.69
CA GLU A 341 -3.72 -3.03 7.77
C GLU A 341 -4.27 -4.45 7.98
N PRO A 342 -3.79 -5.22 8.96
CA PRO A 342 -4.20 -6.62 9.11
C PRO A 342 -5.69 -6.73 9.50
N ARG A 343 -6.50 -7.41 8.66
CA ARG A 343 -7.95 -7.61 8.88
C ARG A 343 -8.39 -9.03 8.54
N PHE A 344 -9.13 -9.68 9.44
CA PHE A 344 -9.70 -11.02 9.19
C PHE A 344 -11.02 -10.97 8.41
N ASP A 345 -11.77 -9.88 8.55
CA ASP A 345 -13.06 -9.63 7.90
C ASP A 345 -12.94 -9.25 6.42
N ALA A 346 -11.73 -8.94 5.96
CA ALA A 346 -11.43 -8.63 4.58
C ALA A 346 -11.55 -9.88 3.70
N SER A 347 -12.53 -9.87 2.79
CA SER A 347 -12.83 -10.98 1.89
C SER A 347 -12.23 -10.77 0.51
N VAL A 348 -11.69 -11.84 -0.07
CA VAL A 348 -11.24 -11.88 -1.48
C VAL A 348 -12.37 -12.26 -2.45
N ARG A 349 -13.58 -12.53 -1.95
CA ARG A 349 -14.73 -12.94 -2.77
C ARG A 349 -15.29 -11.84 -3.63
#